data_AF-A0A7I4EI57-F1
#
_entry.id   AF-A0A7I4EI57-F1
#
_cell.length_a   1.000
_cell.length_b   1.000
_cell.length_c   1.000
_cell.angle_alpha   90.00
_cell.angle_beta   90.00
_cell.angle_gamma   90.00
#
_symmetry.space_group_name_H-M   'P 1'
#
loop_
_entity.id
_entity.type
_entity.pdbx_description
1 polymer ?
#
loop_
_entity_poly.entity_id
_entity_poly.type
_entity_poly.pdbx_seq_one_letter_code
_entity_poly.pdbx_strand_id
1 'polypeptide(L)'
;MAFRAPGSPESLLRRALSVVNHVCLSGRDHFVAPSLILPPGFSSGPGPGPGPTGLLTSPAAAALQFPKQGADKSVCSREFSSSGGSIKATLFPGDGIGPEIAESVKKIFDAVKVQVEWDVHFVGKTVDPKTGSYITWDSMESVRQCGIGLKGPMATPIGKGHKSLNLTLRKELGLYANVRPCLSIPGYKTRYDNVDLITIRENTEGEYSGLEHQVVKGVVESLKIITHNASKRIAEYAFHYAKLHGRKRVSAIHKANIMKKTDGLFLQCCREVAEKYSDIVYEEVIIDNCCMMLVKNPGLFDVLVMPNLYGDIISDLCAGLIGGLGLTPRTWQTLQPFC
;
A
#
# COMPACT_ATOMS: atom_id res chain seq x y z
N MET A 1 -2.44 9.98 -3.01
CA MET A 1 -3.31 8.78 -3.00
C MET A 1 -3.89 8.60 -4.40
N ALA A 2 -3.60 7.48 -5.06
CA ALA A 2 -3.99 7.26 -6.46
C ALA A 2 -5.25 6.38 -6.57
N PHE A 3 -6.03 6.53 -7.62
CA PHE A 3 -7.18 5.69 -7.94
C PHE A 3 -7.31 5.44 -9.44
N ARG A 4 -7.91 4.29 -9.79
CA ARG A 4 -8.17 3.86 -11.18
C ARG A 4 -9.67 3.71 -11.39
N ALA A 5 -10.23 4.37 -12.39
CA ALA A 5 -11.62 4.23 -12.79
C ALA A 5 -11.83 2.98 -13.68
N PRO A 6 -13.06 2.44 -13.73
CA PRO A 6 -13.39 1.30 -14.58
C PRO A 6 -13.12 1.59 -16.06
N GLY A 7 -12.50 0.67 -16.81
CA GLY A 7 -12.29 0.82 -18.26
C GLY A 7 -10.87 1.18 -18.72
N SER A 8 -9.95 1.57 -17.83
CA SER A 8 -8.59 2.01 -18.19
C SER A 8 -7.61 0.84 -18.37
N PRO A 9 -6.61 0.87 -19.28
CA PRO A 9 -5.60 -0.19 -19.45
C PRO A 9 -4.65 -0.39 -18.24
N GLU A 10 -4.32 -1.65 -17.89
CA GLU A 10 -3.45 -2.01 -16.74
C GLU A 10 -2.00 -1.48 -16.86
N SER A 11 -1.52 -1.29 -18.09
CA SER A 11 -0.17 -0.80 -18.40
C SER A 11 0.10 0.63 -17.91
N LEU A 12 -0.93 1.47 -17.83
CA LEU A 12 -0.83 2.88 -17.42
C LEU A 12 -0.65 3.02 -15.91
N LEU A 13 -1.35 2.21 -15.11
CA LEU A 13 -1.19 2.18 -13.65
C LEU A 13 0.15 1.54 -13.27
N ARG A 14 0.58 0.47 -13.96
CA ARG A 14 1.93 -0.08 -13.78
C ARG A 14 3.00 0.96 -14.08
N ARG A 15 2.81 1.87 -15.03
CA ARG A 15 3.74 2.97 -15.30
C ARG A 15 3.67 4.08 -14.26
N ALA A 16 2.49 4.56 -13.90
CA ALA A 16 2.33 5.61 -12.90
C ALA A 16 2.75 5.16 -11.49
N LEU A 17 2.39 3.93 -11.09
CA LEU A 17 2.82 3.32 -9.83
C LEU A 17 4.24 2.77 -9.89
N SER A 18 4.74 2.34 -11.05
CA SER A 18 6.18 2.11 -11.22
C SER A 18 6.90 3.40 -10.94
N VAL A 19 6.52 4.56 -11.49
CA VAL A 19 7.19 5.84 -11.17
C VAL A 19 7.09 6.19 -9.69
N VAL A 20 5.92 6.03 -9.04
CA VAL A 20 5.79 6.31 -7.59
C VAL A 20 6.56 5.31 -6.72
N ASN A 21 6.60 4.02 -7.07
CA ASN A 21 7.39 3.01 -6.35
C ASN A 21 8.89 3.06 -6.71
N HIS A 22 9.26 3.39 -7.95
CA HIS A 22 10.65 3.57 -8.39
C HIS A 22 11.23 4.81 -7.74
N VAL A 23 10.52 5.92 -7.60
CA VAL A 23 11.03 7.08 -6.86
C VAL A 23 11.27 6.74 -5.38
N CYS A 24 10.49 5.83 -4.79
CA CYS A 24 10.76 5.29 -3.44
C CYS A 24 11.89 4.23 -3.40
N LEU A 25 12.18 3.53 -4.51
CA LEU A 25 13.14 2.41 -4.57
C LEU A 25 14.46 2.76 -5.26
N SER A 26 14.54 3.85 -6.04
CA SER A 26 15.71 4.28 -6.82
C SER A 26 16.75 5.03 -6.00
N GLY A 27 16.50 5.24 -4.70
CA GLY A 27 17.56 5.57 -3.74
C GLY A 27 18.56 4.42 -3.50
N ARG A 28 18.39 3.27 -4.17
CA ARG A 28 19.24 2.09 -3.99
C ARG A 28 20.56 2.10 -4.79
N ASP A 29 20.70 2.87 -5.87
CA ASP A 29 21.83 2.65 -6.81
C ASP A 29 22.80 3.84 -7.03
N HIS A 30 22.61 4.98 -6.37
CA HIS A 30 23.52 6.13 -6.49
C HIS A 30 23.88 6.78 -5.15
N PHE A 31 24.63 6.06 -4.32
CA PHE A 31 25.50 6.66 -3.30
C PHE A 31 26.79 5.83 -3.20
N VAL A 32 27.65 5.96 -4.20
CA VAL A 32 29.08 5.71 -4.01
C VAL A 32 29.64 7.00 -3.45
N ALA A 33 29.94 7.02 -2.16
CA ALA A 33 30.64 8.13 -1.53
C ALA A 33 32.01 8.31 -2.22
N PRO A 34 32.40 9.53 -2.65
CA PRO A 34 33.74 9.78 -3.15
C PRO A 34 34.74 9.61 -1.99
N SER A 35 35.73 8.76 -2.21
CA SER A 35 36.88 8.59 -1.33
C SER A 35 37.66 9.90 -1.22
N LEU A 36 37.60 10.57 -0.07
CA LEU A 36 38.48 11.69 0.24
C LEU A 36 39.81 11.14 0.76
N ILE A 37 40.82 11.30 -0.10
CA ILE A 37 42.24 11.14 0.17
C ILE A 37 42.71 12.29 1.07
N LEU A 38 43.37 11.98 2.20
CA LEU A 38 44.35 12.88 2.83
C LEU A 38 45.60 12.09 3.30
N PRO A 39 46.82 12.65 3.18
CA PRO A 39 48.12 11.93 3.25
C PRO A 39 48.77 11.96 4.66
N PRO A 40 49.96 11.33 4.87
CA PRO A 40 50.36 10.72 6.15
C PRO A 40 51.39 11.51 6.99
N GLY A 41 51.55 11.10 8.26
CA GLY A 41 52.81 11.19 9.02
C GLY A 41 52.71 11.86 10.39
N PHE A 42 52.97 11.12 11.49
CA PHE A 42 54.18 11.23 12.32
C PHE A 42 54.10 10.34 13.58
N SER A 43 55.26 9.81 13.96
CA SER A 43 55.56 8.74 14.92
C SER A 43 55.83 9.21 16.36
N SER A 44 55.59 8.33 17.35
CA SER A 44 56.55 8.04 18.46
C SER A 44 56.00 6.98 19.45
N GLY A 45 56.72 5.85 19.64
CA GLY A 45 56.65 4.98 20.85
C GLY A 45 57.58 5.50 21.97
N PRO A 46 58.07 4.71 22.97
CA PRO A 46 57.98 3.24 23.17
C PRO A 46 57.83 2.68 24.64
N GLY A 47 57.32 1.43 24.78
CA GLY A 47 57.72 0.29 25.69
C GLY A 47 57.65 0.39 27.24
N PRO A 48 57.90 -0.72 28.02
CA PRO A 48 58.02 -2.17 27.73
C PRO A 48 57.28 -3.16 28.72
N GLY A 49 57.33 -4.49 28.44
CA GLY A 49 56.60 -5.65 29.07
C GLY A 49 57.12 -6.18 30.43
N PRO A 50 57.24 -7.52 30.74
CA PRO A 50 56.84 -8.78 30.05
C PRO A 50 56.23 -9.91 30.96
N GLY A 51 55.85 -11.08 30.39
CA GLY A 51 55.92 -12.39 31.10
C GLY A 51 54.88 -13.49 30.73
N PRO A 52 55.22 -14.81 30.73
CA PRO A 52 54.79 -15.78 29.69
C PRO A 52 54.14 -17.10 30.18
N THR A 53 53.53 -17.88 29.26
CA THR A 53 53.68 -19.35 28.97
C THR A 53 52.37 -19.93 28.39
N GLY A 54 52.28 -20.91 27.48
CA GLY A 54 53.23 -21.81 26.85
C GLY A 54 52.59 -22.53 25.64
N LEU A 55 53.45 -23.26 24.91
CA LEU A 55 53.27 -23.90 23.60
C LEU A 55 52.16 -24.97 23.53
N LEU A 56 51.65 -25.23 22.32
CA LEU A 56 51.75 -26.56 21.66
C LEU A 56 51.48 -26.48 20.15
N THR A 57 52.23 -27.31 19.42
CA THR A 57 52.53 -27.31 17.99
C THR A 57 51.57 -28.17 17.13
N SER A 58 51.52 -27.83 15.85
CA SER A 58 50.82 -28.41 14.66
C SER A 58 51.10 -29.93 14.40
N PRO A 59 50.42 -30.65 13.46
CA PRO A 59 50.26 -30.28 12.03
C PRO A 59 48.95 -30.63 11.27
N ALA A 60 48.67 -29.76 10.28
CA ALA A 60 48.09 -29.93 8.94
C ALA A 60 47.22 -31.16 8.54
N ALA A 61 46.04 -30.87 7.95
CA ALA A 61 45.57 -31.52 6.72
C ALA A 61 44.41 -30.77 6.02
N ALA A 62 44.57 -30.64 4.70
CA ALA A 62 43.56 -30.60 3.63
C ALA A 62 42.68 -29.34 3.43
N ALA A 63 42.96 -28.70 2.28
CA ALA A 63 42.15 -27.70 1.61
C ALA A 63 40.80 -28.24 1.13
N LEU A 64 39.74 -27.45 1.31
CA LEU A 64 38.52 -27.51 0.52
C LEU A 64 38.25 -26.09 -0.01
N GLN A 65 38.64 -25.87 -1.26
CA GLN A 65 38.33 -24.69 -2.04
C GLN A 65 36.87 -24.78 -2.50
N PHE A 66 36.02 -23.86 -2.04
CA PHE A 66 34.70 -23.66 -2.63
C PHE A 66 34.82 -22.78 -3.87
N PRO A 67 34.21 -23.15 -5.01
CA PRO A 67 34.35 -22.41 -6.26
C PRO A 67 33.67 -21.04 -6.17
N LYS A 68 34.43 -20.00 -6.51
CA LYS A 68 33.91 -18.65 -6.77
C LYS A 68 33.08 -18.68 -8.06
N GLN A 69 31.76 -18.84 -7.94
CA GLN A 69 30.87 -18.55 -9.06
C GLN A 69 30.78 -17.04 -9.24
N GLY A 70 31.19 -16.60 -10.44
CA GLY A 70 31.07 -15.23 -10.89
C GLY A 70 29.62 -14.77 -10.86
N ALA A 71 29.41 -13.59 -10.28
CA ALA A 71 28.14 -12.90 -10.29
C ALA A 71 27.87 -12.37 -11.70
N ASP A 72 27.28 -13.20 -12.56
CA ASP A 72 26.64 -12.74 -13.78
C ASP A 72 25.28 -12.15 -13.41
N LYS A 73 25.30 -10.88 -12.99
CA LYS A 73 24.07 -10.10 -12.81
C LYS A 73 23.55 -9.72 -14.19
N SER A 74 22.82 -10.64 -14.81
CA SER A 74 21.78 -10.30 -15.79
C SER A 74 20.74 -9.43 -15.11
N VAL A 75 21.01 -8.13 -15.06
CA VAL A 75 20.00 -7.11 -14.77
C VAL A 75 19.08 -7.12 -15.98
N CYS A 76 17.93 -7.77 -15.84
CA CYS A 76 16.84 -7.65 -16.80
C CYS A 76 16.34 -6.20 -16.76
N SER A 77 17.01 -5.33 -17.51
CA SER A 77 16.57 -3.98 -17.83
C SER A 77 15.28 -4.11 -18.63
N ARG A 78 14.14 -4.07 -17.95
CA ARG A 78 12.85 -3.89 -18.61
C ARG A 78 12.83 -2.46 -19.17
N GLU A 79 13.21 -2.33 -20.43
CA GLU A 79 12.96 -1.13 -21.20
C GLU A 79 11.44 -0.86 -21.21
N PHE A 80 11.01 0.22 -20.56
CA PHE A 80 9.66 0.74 -20.67
C PHE A 80 9.50 1.56 -21.95
N SER A 81 9.79 0.96 -23.10
CA SER A 81 9.42 1.53 -24.38
C SER A 81 7.89 1.45 -24.53
N SER A 82 7.23 2.61 -24.57
CA SER A 82 5.98 2.71 -25.32
C SER A 82 6.10 3.78 -26.37
N SER A 83 5.42 3.53 -27.46
CA SER A 83 4.80 4.51 -28.34
C SER A 83 4.27 5.74 -27.58
N GLY A 84 4.52 6.92 -28.16
CA GLY A 84 4.41 8.25 -27.55
C GLY A 84 2.98 8.76 -27.38
N GLY A 85 2.27 8.25 -26.37
CA GLY A 85 1.03 8.85 -25.87
C GLY A 85 1.25 9.53 -24.51
N SER A 86 0.92 10.82 -24.41
CA SER A 86 0.81 11.51 -23.11
C SER A 86 -0.28 10.84 -22.26
N ILE A 87 0.02 10.53 -21.01
CA ILE A 87 -0.95 9.94 -20.08
C ILE A 87 -1.78 11.09 -19.49
N LYS A 88 -3.10 11.11 -19.73
CA LYS A 88 -3.99 12.06 -19.05
C LYS A 88 -4.33 11.54 -17.65
N ALA A 89 -4.19 12.37 -16.63
CA ALA A 89 -4.53 12.02 -15.25
C ALA A 89 -5.21 13.19 -14.54
N THR A 90 -6.30 12.90 -13.82
CA THR A 90 -6.97 13.90 -12.98
C THR A 90 -6.18 14.13 -11.71
N LEU A 91 -5.93 15.37 -11.32
CA LEU A 91 -5.27 15.73 -10.06
C LEU A 91 -6.21 16.53 -9.17
N PHE A 92 -6.41 16.06 -7.94
CA PHE A 92 -7.04 16.80 -6.86
C PHE A 92 -5.97 17.23 -5.85
N PRO A 93 -5.54 18.50 -5.84
CA PRO A 93 -4.55 18.99 -4.87
C PRO A 93 -4.99 18.77 -3.42
N GLY A 94 -6.30 18.88 -3.16
CA GLY A 94 -6.87 18.70 -1.83
C GLY A 94 -6.69 19.93 -0.92
N ASP A 95 -6.79 19.71 0.38
CA ASP A 95 -6.81 20.76 1.41
C ASP A 95 -5.58 20.67 2.35
N GLY A 96 -5.34 21.73 3.12
CA GLY A 96 -4.24 21.77 4.11
C GLY A 96 -2.88 21.65 3.44
N ILE A 97 -2.09 20.64 3.82
CA ILE A 97 -0.78 20.32 3.20
C ILE A 97 -0.89 19.72 1.79
N GLY A 98 -2.11 19.45 1.30
CA GLY A 98 -2.34 18.77 0.03
C GLY A 98 -1.74 19.47 -1.20
N PRO A 99 -1.98 20.78 -1.40
CA PRO A 99 -1.44 21.52 -2.54
C PRO A 99 0.09 21.48 -2.62
N GLU A 100 0.80 21.61 -1.49
CA GLU A 100 2.26 21.55 -1.43
C GLU A 100 2.78 20.17 -1.86
N ILE A 101 2.13 19.10 -1.38
CA ILE A 101 2.47 17.72 -1.78
C ILE A 101 2.19 17.51 -3.28
N ALA A 102 1.06 18.01 -3.77
CA ALA A 102 0.68 17.87 -5.18
C ALA A 102 1.67 18.58 -6.12
N GLU A 103 2.15 19.77 -5.73
CA GLU A 103 3.18 20.49 -6.47
C GLU A 103 4.52 19.75 -6.45
N SER A 104 4.91 19.21 -5.30
CA SER A 104 6.11 18.38 -5.17
C SER A 104 6.06 17.15 -6.11
N VAL A 105 4.91 16.49 -6.19
CA VAL A 105 4.71 15.37 -7.12
C VAL A 105 4.87 15.80 -8.58
N LYS A 106 4.30 16.94 -8.99
CA LYS A 106 4.46 17.46 -10.36
C LYS A 106 5.94 17.70 -10.69
N LYS A 107 6.68 18.38 -9.80
CA LYS A 107 8.11 18.65 -9.97
C LYS A 107 8.93 17.38 -10.16
N ILE A 108 8.63 16.33 -9.40
CA ILE A 108 9.29 15.02 -9.53
C ILE A 108 8.97 14.37 -10.89
N PHE A 109 7.71 14.40 -11.33
CA PHE A 109 7.29 13.84 -12.61
C PHE A 109 7.93 14.56 -13.80
N ASP A 110 8.04 15.89 -13.73
CA ASP A 110 8.71 16.72 -14.72
C ASP A 110 10.21 16.41 -14.79
N ALA A 111 10.87 16.27 -13.62
CA ALA A 111 12.28 15.92 -13.53
C ALA A 111 12.61 14.54 -14.13
N VAL A 112 11.70 13.56 -13.96
CA VAL A 112 11.82 12.21 -14.52
C VAL A 112 11.33 12.16 -15.99
N LYS A 113 10.88 13.29 -16.54
CA LYS A 113 10.38 13.44 -17.93
C LYS A 113 9.24 12.48 -18.27
N VAL A 114 8.38 12.19 -17.31
CA VAL A 114 7.18 11.38 -17.54
C VAL A 114 6.12 12.26 -18.20
N GLN A 115 5.67 11.89 -19.40
CA GLN A 115 4.65 12.63 -20.13
C GLN A 115 3.27 12.41 -19.50
N VAL A 116 2.92 13.23 -18.52
CA VAL A 116 1.60 13.25 -17.87
C VAL A 116 0.94 14.61 -18.08
N GLU A 117 -0.25 14.61 -18.68
CA GLU A 117 -1.12 15.78 -18.76
C GLU A 117 -2.05 15.79 -17.55
N TRP A 118 -1.86 16.76 -16.67
CA TRP A 118 -2.63 16.89 -15.44
C TRP A 118 -3.89 17.70 -15.66
N ASP A 119 -5.05 17.06 -15.55
CA ASP A 119 -6.34 17.76 -15.45
C ASP A 119 -6.63 18.08 -13.98
N VAL A 120 -6.42 19.34 -13.59
CA VAL A 120 -6.44 19.75 -12.17
C VAL A 120 -7.83 20.18 -11.76
N HIS A 121 -8.40 19.48 -10.78
CA HIS A 121 -9.71 19.76 -10.21
C HIS A 121 -9.60 20.14 -8.74
N PHE A 122 -10.28 21.21 -8.34
CA PHE A 122 -10.32 21.66 -6.96
C PHE A 122 -11.62 21.23 -6.28
N VAL A 123 -11.55 21.02 -4.98
CA VAL A 123 -12.75 20.78 -4.17
C VAL A 123 -13.60 22.03 -4.15
N GLY A 124 -14.89 21.90 -4.47
CA GLY A 124 -15.83 23.02 -4.48
C GLY A 124 -16.08 23.58 -3.08
N LYS A 125 -16.43 24.86 -3.00
CA LYS A 125 -16.84 25.52 -1.74
C LYS A 125 -18.32 25.32 -1.42
N THR A 126 -19.10 24.92 -2.42
CA THR A 126 -20.53 24.65 -2.34
C THR A 126 -20.81 23.19 -2.68
N VAL A 127 -21.87 22.64 -2.09
CA VAL A 127 -22.32 21.29 -2.42
C VAL A 127 -22.92 21.28 -3.82
N ASP A 128 -22.42 20.41 -4.68
CA ASP A 128 -23.00 20.16 -5.99
C ASP A 128 -24.30 19.33 -5.80
N PRO A 129 -25.46 19.79 -6.31
CA PRO A 129 -26.72 19.08 -6.17
C PRO A 129 -26.73 17.70 -6.84
N LYS A 130 -25.90 17.46 -7.88
CA LYS A 130 -25.82 16.16 -8.57
C LYS A 130 -25.05 15.13 -7.76
N THR A 131 -23.97 15.52 -7.09
CA THR A 131 -23.13 14.59 -6.31
C THR A 131 -23.52 14.54 -4.83
N GLY A 132 -24.28 15.55 -4.35
CA GLY A 132 -24.58 15.72 -2.94
C GLY A 132 -23.31 15.92 -2.08
N SER A 133 -22.22 16.34 -2.70
CA SER A 133 -20.91 16.55 -2.06
C SER A 133 -20.23 17.80 -2.62
N TYR A 134 -19.10 18.19 -2.05
CA TYR A 134 -18.28 19.31 -2.52
C TYR A 134 -17.47 18.97 -3.80
N ILE A 135 -17.56 17.72 -4.27
CA ILE A 135 -16.94 17.30 -5.53
C ILE A 135 -17.94 17.56 -6.64
N THR A 136 -17.54 18.31 -7.66
CA THR A 136 -18.42 18.63 -8.79
C THR A 136 -18.60 17.41 -9.69
N TRP A 137 -19.72 17.36 -10.43
CA TRP A 137 -19.93 16.33 -11.44
C TRP A 137 -18.84 16.32 -12.51
N ASP A 138 -18.37 17.50 -12.95
CA ASP A 138 -17.33 17.65 -13.95
C ASP A 138 -16.01 17.00 -13.49
N SER A 139 -15.67 17.15 -12.21
CA SER A 139 -14.52 16.48 -11.61
C SER A 139 -14.63 14.95 -11.63
N MET A 140 -15.85 14.42 -11.49
CA MET A 140 -16.10 12.97 -11.56
C MET A 140 -16.01 12.46 -12.99
N GLU A 141 -16.53 13.21 -13.96
CA GLU A 141 -16.40 12.88 -15.38
C GLU A 141 -14.96 12.92 -15.85
N SER A 142 -14.19 13.92 -15.42
CA SER A 142 -12.75 13.97 -15.69
C SER A 142 -12.04 12.69 -15.25
N VAL A 143 -12.31 12.19 -14.04
CA VAL A 143 -11.72 10.93 -13.55
C VAL A 143 -12.16 9.73 -14.39
N ARG A 144 -13.44 9.68 -14.80
CA ARG A 144 -13.96 8.61 -15.65
C ARG A 144 -13.31 8.62 -17.04
N GLN A 145 -13.10 9.80 -17.62
CA GLN A 145 -12.46 9.98 -18.92
C GLN A 145 -10.95 9.69 -18.88
N CYS A 146 -10.24 10.20 -17.87
CA CYS A 146 -8.81 9.98 -17.71
C CYS A 146 -8.49 8.53 -17.27
N GLY A 147 -9.42 7.89 -16.56
CA GLY A 147 -9.23 6.54 -16.04
C GLY A 147 -8.32 6.48 -14.81
N ILE A 148 -7.57 7.54 -14.50
CA ILE A 148 -6.63 7.63 -13.38
C ILE A 148 -6.83 8.99 -12.69
N GLY A 149 -6.88 8.95 -11.36
CA GLY A 149 -6.89 10.15 -10.53
C GLY A 149 -5.86 10.08 -9.42
N LEU A 150 -5.22 11.22 -9.12
CA LEU A 150 -4.36 11.41 -7.97
C LEU A 150 -5.01 12.44 -7.06
N LYS A 151 -5.13 12.15 -5.76
CA LYS A 151 -5.60 13.12 -4.78
C LYS A 151 -4.67 13.32 -3.60
N GLY A 152 -4.65 14.54 -3.10
CA GLY A 152 -4.16 14.93 -1.79
C GLY A 152 -5.15 14.59 -0.66
N PRO A 153 -4.77 14.90 0.59
CA PRO A 153 -5.69 14.91 1.73
C PRO A 153 -6.83 15.89 1.49
N MET A 154 -8.06 15.53 1.88
CA MET A 154 -9.23 16.40 1.76
C MET A 154 -9.97 16.37 3.08
N ALA A 155 -10.25 17.55 3.64
CA ALA A 155 -10.89 17.67 4.93
C ALA A 155 -12.37 17.27 4.81
N THR A 156 -12.82 16.37 5.68
CA THR A 156 -14.25 16.06 5.80
C THR A 156 -14.82 16.81 7.00
N PRO A 157 -15.81 17.70 6.83
CA PRO A 157 -16.43 18.39 7.96
C PRO A 157 -17.10 17.38 8.90
N ILE A 158 -16.81 17.47 10.19
CA ILE A 158 -17.34 16.58 11.22
C ILE A 158 -18.72 17.08 11.67
N GLY A 159 -19.71 16.20 11.75
CA GLY A 159 -20.99 16.46 12.44
C GLY A 159 -22.01 17.36 11.71
N LYS A 160 -21.74 17.79 10.47
CA LYS A 160 -22.69 18.57 9.66
C LYS A 160 -23.10 17.79 8.41
N GLY A 161 -24.24 17.09 8.48
CA GLY A 161 -25.19 16.64 7.41
C GLY A 161 -24.75 16.30 5.98
N HIS A 162 -23.48 16.36 5.60
CA HIS A 162 -22.98 16.18 4.25
C HIS A 162 -22.21 14.87 4.13
N LYS A 163 -22.35 14.18 3.00
CA LYS A 163 -21.64 12.93 2.73
C LYS A 163 -20.13 13.19 2.63
N SER A 164 -19.32 12.31 3.22
CA SER A 164 -17.85 12.40 3.15
C SER A 164 -17.37 12.41 1.70
N LEU A 165 -16.51 13.37 1.34
CA LEU A 165 -15.95 13.50 -0.01
C LEU A 165 -15.27 12.20 -0.48
N ASN A 166 -14.49 11.59 0.40
CA ASN A 166 -13.77 10.35 0.08
C ASN A 166 -14.74 9.19 -0.14
N LEU A 167 -15.85 9.16 0.60
CA LEU A 167 -16.89 8.13 0.44
C LEU A 167 -17.62 8.30 -0.88
N THR A 168 -17.97 9.54 -1.25
CA THR A 168 -18.61 9.85 -2.54
C THR A 168 -17.73 9.41 -3.71
N LEU A 169 -16.44 9.76 -3.70
CA LEU A 169 -15.50 9.29 -4.74
C LEU A 169 -15.50 7.77 -4.89
N ARG A 170 -15.45 7.05 -3.77
CA ARG A 170 -15.36 5.58 -3.79
C ARG A 170 -16.64 4.95 -4.33
N LYS A 171 -17.80 5.44 -3.90
CA LYS A 171 -19.10 4.91 -4.32
C LYS A 171 -19.37 5.22 -5.80
N GLU A 172 -19.22 6.48 -6.20
CA GLU A 172 -19.52 6.95 -7.57
C GLU A 172 -18.55 6.41 -8.64
N LEU A 173 -17.31 6.09 -8.25
CA LEU A 173 -16.31 5.50 -9.14
C LEU A 173 -16.20 3.97 -8.97
N GLY A 174 -16.98 3.36 -8.07
CA GLY A 174 -16.94 1.92 -7.80
C GLY A 174 -15.62 1.39 -7.23
N LEU A 175 -14.83 2.22 -6.56
CA LEU A 175 -13.49 1.91 -6.02
C LEU A 175 -13.57 0.98 -4.80
N TYR A 176 -13.77 -0.30 -5.05
CA TYR A 176 -14.07 -1.27 -4.00
C TYR A 176 -12.85 -1.84 -3.27
N ALA A 177 -11.66 -1.82 -3.87
CA ALA A 177 -10.44 -2.30 -3.24
C ALA A 177 -9.54 -1.14 -2.81
N ASN A 178 -9.13 -1.17 -1.55
CA ASN A 178 -8.13 -0.26 -0.99
C ASN A 178 -6.86 -1.04 -0.69
N VAL A 179 -5.79 -0.76 -1.43
CA VAL A 179 -4.49 -1.41 -1.26
C VAL A 179 -3.54 -0.45 -0.57
N ARG A 180 -3.02 -0.86 0.59
CA ARG A 180 -2.04 -0.10 1.37
C ARG A 180 -0.83 -0.98 1.69
N PRO A 181 0.25 -0.85 0.90
CA PRO A 181 1.54 -1.44 1.22
C PRO A 181 2.15 -0.81 2.47
N CYS A 182 2.69 -1.62 3.36
CA CYS A 182 3.41 -1.19 4.55
C CYS A 182 4.81 -1.80 4.50
N LEU A 183 5.78 -1.00 4.04
CA LEU A 183 7.16 -1.42 3.85
C LEU A 183 8.09 -0.57 4.72
N SER A 184 9.03 -1.22 5.40
CA SER A 184 10.11 -0.52 6.09
C SER A 184 11.00 0.20 5.08
N ILE A 185 11.29 1.47 5.36
CA ILE A 185 12.10 2.30 4.47
C ILE A 185 13.59 2.12 4.81
N PRO A 186 14.44 1.77 3.85
CA PRO A 186 15.89 1.70 4.06
C PRO A 186 16.43 3.04 4.56
N GLY A 187 17.19 3.02 5.67
CA GLY A 187 17.79 4.23 6.26
C GLY A 187 16.91 4.98 7.26
N TYR A 188 15.63 4.60 7.42
CA TYR A 188 14.76 5.17 8.46
C TYR A 188 14.54 4.15 9.57
N LYS A 189 15.17 4.35 10.73
CA LYS A 189 15.07 3.40 11.85
C LYS A 189 13.76 3.57 12.60
N THR A 190 12.96 2.52 12.60
CA THR A 190 11.75 2.37 13.42
C THR A 190 11.95 1.33 14.51
N ARG A 191 10.94 1.17 15.39
CA ARG A 191 10.93 0.10 16.39
C ARG A 191 10.92 -1.30 15.76
N TYR A 192 10.32 -1.41 14.59
CA TYR A 192 10.23 -2.64 13.80
C TYR A 192 11.21 -2.58 12.65
N ASP A 193 11.72 -3.75 12.26
CA ASP A 193 12.64 -3.93 11.14
C ASP A 193 12.01 -4.84 10.09
N ASN A 194 12.32 -4.60 8.81
CA ASN A 194 11.95 -5.45 7.68
C ASN A 194 10.45 -5.79 7.60
N VAL A 195 9.59 -4.84 7.97
CA VAL A 195 8.14 -4.95 7.73
C VAL A 195 7.90 -4.91 6.22
N ASP A 196 7.24 -5.92 5.68
CA ASP A 196 6.77 -5.97 4.30
C ASP A 196 5.44 -6.74 4.26
N LEU A 197 4.34 -6.00 4.32
CA LEU A 197 3.00 -6.56 4.24
C LEU A 197 2.08 -5.65 3.45
N ILE A 198 1.03 -6.22 2.88
CA ILE A 198 0.04 -5.51 2.07
C ILE A 198 -1.33 -5.69 2.71
N THR A 199 -2.02 -4.58 2.97
CA THR A 199 -3.42 -4.62 3.41
C THR A 199 -4.34 -4.34 2.22
N ILE A 200 -5.35 -5.18 2.06
CA ILE A 200 -6.39 -5.09 1.03
C ILE A 200 -7.74 -5.01 1.74
N ARG A 201 -8.32 -3.82 1.72
CA ARG A 201 -9.57 -3.49 2.42
C ARG A 201 -10.73 -3.40 1.43
N GLU A 202 -11.83 -4.06 1.77
CA GLU A 202 -13.14 -3.80 1.15
C GLU A 202 -13.59 -2.37 1.47
N ASN A 203 -14.07 -1.62 0.49
CA ASN A 203 -14.19 -0.17 0.59
C ASN A 203 -15.57 0.38 0.24
N THR A 204 -16.59 -0.48 0.06
CA THR A 204 -17.94 -0.08 -0.36
C THR A 204 -19.02 -0.32 0.69
N GLU A 205 -18.87 -1.33 1.53
CA GLU A 205 -19.89 -1.78 2.48
C GLU A 205 -19.30 -2.00 3.88
N GLY A 206 -19.89 -2.88 4.69
CA GLY A 206 -19.54 -3.09 6.09
C GLY A 206 -20.20 -2.08 7.01
N GLU A 207 -19.48 -1.72 8.07
CA GLU A 207 -19.89 -0.73 9.08
C GLU A 207 -19.93 0.71 8.51
N TYR A 208 -19.30 0.92 7.35
CA TYR A 208 -19.26 2.20 6.63
C TYR A 208 -20.46 2.40 5.69
N SER A 209 -21.47 1.52 5.75
CA SER A 209 -22.74 1.69 5.05
C SER A 209 -23.44 3.00 5.47
N GLY A 210 -23.20 3.46 6.71
CA GLY A 210 -23.82 4.65 7.29
C GLY A 210 -25.29 4.45 7.63
N LEU A 211 -25.73 3.20 7.76
CA LEU A 211 -27.10 2.83 8.07
C LEU A 211 -27.27 2.75 9.60
N GLU A 212 -27.64 3.87 10.18
CA GLU A 212 -27.86 4.01 11.62
C GLU A 212 -29.26 4.54 11.89
N HIS A 213 -29.90 4.05 12.95
CA HIS A 213 -31.19 4.54 13.38
C HIS A 213 -31.35 4.44 14.90
N GLN A 214 -32.21 5.29 15.46
CA GLN A 214 -32.56 5.24 16.88
C GLN A 214 -33.91 4.52 17.02
N VAL A 215 -33.92 3.32 17.59
CA VAL A 215 -35.14 2.51 17.76
C VAL A 215 -36.05 3.12 18.81
N VAL A 216 -35.46 3.49 19.96
CA VAL A 216 -36.11 4.24 21.04
C VAL A 216 -35.12 5.25 21.60
N LYS A 217 -35.61 6.26 22.33
CA LYS A 217 -34.75 7.29 22.93
C LYS A 217 -33.63 6.66 23.75
N GLY A 218 -32.38 6.92 23.36
CA GLY A 218 -31.18 6.37 24.00
C GLY A 218 -30.67 5.04 23.45
N VAL A 219 -31.35 4.40 22.49
CA VAL A 219 -30.94 3.13 21.87
C VAL A 219 -30.69 3.34 20.38
N VAL A 220 -29.43 3.29 19.97
CA VAL A 220 -28.99 3.49 18.58
C VAL A 220 -28.45 2.18 18.03
N GLU A 221 -28.93 1.81 16.85
CA GLU A 221 -28.47 0.66 16.09
C GLU A 221 -27.66 1.10 14.88
N SER A 222 -26.61 0.34 14.58
CA SER A 222 -25.77 0.50 13.39
C SER A 222 -25.76 -0.82 12.62
N LEU A 223 -26.13 -0.78 11.34
CA LEU A 223 -26.28 -1.96 10.51
C LEU A 223 -25.01 -2.22 9.69
N LYS A 224 -24.30 -3.29 10.05
CA LYS A 224 -23.21 -3.84 9.25
C LYS A 224 -23.76 -4.64 8.08
N ILE A 225 -23.53 -4.18 6.86
CA ILE A 225 -23.97 -4.85 5.64
C ILE A 225 -22.78 -5.54 4.98
N ILE A 226 -22.86 -6.86 4.80
CA ILE A 226 -21.89 -7.63 4.01
C ILE A 226 -22.67 -8.38 2.93
N THR A 227 -22.22 -8.27 1.69
CA THR A 227 -22.80 -8.94 0.53
C THR A 227 -21.83 -9.94 -0.06
N HIS A 228 -22.39 -11.02 -0.62
CA HIS A 228 -21.61 -12.05 -1.29
C HIS A 228 -20.79 -11.47 -2.45
N ASN A 229 -21.41 -10.61 -3.28
CA ASN A 229 -20.74 -10.03 -4.46
C ASN A 229 -19.54 -9.16 -4.08
N ALA A 230 -19.66 -8.31 -3.06
CA ALA A 230 -18.57 -7.46 -2.63
C ALA A 230 -17.45 -8.25 -1.93
N SER A 231 -17.80 -9.26 -1.14
CA SER A 231 -16.84 -10.15 -0.49
C SER A 231 -16.07 -11.01 -1.50
N LYS A 232 -16.75 -11.55 -2.51
CA LYS A 232 -16.13 -12.37 -3.55
C LYS A 232 -15.15 -11.56 -4.40
N ARG A 233 -15.55 -10.37 -4.88
CA ARG A 233 -14.65 -9.53 -5.72
C ARG A 233 -13.40 -9.05 -4.96
N ILE A 234 -13.49 -8.77 -3.66
CA ILE A 234 -12.32 -8.33 -2.88
C ILE A 234 -11.39 -9.49 -2.58
N ALA A 235 -11.93 -10.70 -2.35
CA ALA A 235 -11.15 -11.91 -2.24
C ALA A 235 -10.43 -12.22 -3.57
N GLU A 236 -11.14 -12.22 -4.70
CA GLU A 236 -10.55 -12.43 -6.02
C GLU A 236 -9.44 -11.42 -6.31
N TYR A 237 -9.66 -10.15 -5.96
CA TYR A 237 -8.63 -9.12 -6.06
C TYR A 237 -7.40 -9.44 -5.21
N ALA A 238 -7.57 -9.87 -3.96
CA ALA A 238 -6.47 -10.16 -3.05
C ALA A 238 -5.61 -11.33 -3.50
N PHE A 239 -6.23 -12.44 -3.92
CA PHE A 239 -5.51 -13.59 -4.46
C PHE A 239 -4.83 -13.28 -5.78
N HIS A 240 -5.49 -12.54 -6.67
CA HIS A 240 -4.89 -12.10 -7.92
C HIS A 240 -3.69 -11.17 -7.68
N TYR A 241 -3.83 -10.21 -6.77
CA TYR A 241 -2.74 -9.31 -6.37
C TYR A 241 -1.56 -10.12 -5.82
N ALA A 242 -1.82 -11.09 -4.95
CA ALA A 242 -0.80 -11.94 -4.37
C ALA A 242 -0.03 -12.71 -5.46
N LYS A 243 -0.75 -13.35 -6.39
CA LYS A 243 -0.16 -14.08 -7.52
C LYS A 243 0.70 -13.19 -8.41
N LEU A 244 0.20 -12.01 -8.79
CA LEU A 244 0.92 -11.06 -9.65
C LEU A 244 2.21 -10.54 -9.03
N HIS A 245 2.25 -10.40 -7.69
CA HIS A 245 3.40 -9.86 -6.96
C HIS A 245 4.28 -10.96 -6.35
N GLY A 246 4.05 -12.24 -6.70
CA GLY A 246 4.84 -13.37 -6.19
C GLY A 246 4.69 -13.61 -4.68
N ARG A 247 3.63 -13.10 -4.08
CA ARG A 247 3.29 -13.26 -2.65
C ARG A 247 2.81 -14.69 -2.41
N LYS A 248 3.05 -15.21 -1.22
CA LYS A 248 2.87 -16.64 -0.91
C LYS A 248 1.68 -16.92 0.01
N ARG A 249 1.15 -15.90 0.68
CA ARG A 249 0.10 -16.09 1.66
C ARG A 249 -0.93 -14.96 1.67
N VAL A 250 -2.19 -15.34 1.78
CA VAL A 250 -3.34 -14.45 1.95
C VAL A 250 -4.06 -14.81 3.25
N SER A 251 -4.12 -13.87 4.18
CA SER A 251 -4.79 -14.02 5.47
C SER A 251 -6.11 -13.24 5.46
N ALA A 252 -7.24 -13.93 5.62
CA ALA A 252 -8.56 -13.31 5.75
C ALA A 252 -8.81 -12.90 7.20
N ILE A 253 -8.98 -11.60 7.44
CA ILE A 253 -9.19 -11.06 8.79
C ILE A 253 -10.67 -10.89 9.10
N HIS A 254 -11.10 -11.43 10.24
CA HIS A 254 -12.51 -11.51 10.61
C HIS A 254 -12.75 -11.49 12.14
N LYS A 255 -14.02 -11.50 12.54
CA LYS A 255 -14.50 -11.73 13.91
C LYS A 255 -15.75 -12.64 13.90
N ALA A 256 -15.70 -13.68 13.06
CA ALA A 256 -16.82 -14.61 12.83
C ALA A 256 -17.22 -15.44 14.07
N ASN A 257 -16.40 -15.47 15.13
CA ASN A 257 -16.77 -16.04 16.42
C ASN A 257 -17.94 -15.27 17.08
N ILE A 258 -18.02 -13.96 16.86
CA ILE A 258 -19.12 -13.10 17.31
C ILE A 258 -20.08 -12.82 16.15
N MET A 259 -19.57 -12.36 15.01
CA MET A 259 -20.35 -11.99 13.82
C MET A 259 -20.52 -13.17 12.86
N LYS A 260 -21.27 -14.19 13.31
CA LYS A 260 -21.41 -15.46 12.59
C LYS A 260 -21.97 -15.34 11.18
N LYS A 261 -22.89 -14.40 10.94
CA LYS A 261 -23.54 -14.23 9.63
C LYS A 261 -22.74 -13.34 8.68
N THR A 262 -22.40 -12.12 9.11
CA THR A 262 -21.71 -11.14 8.27
C THR A 262 -20.29 -11.58 7.94
N ASP A 263 -19.46 -11.81 8.96
CA ASP A 263 -18.07 -12.25 8.75
C ASP A 263 -18.00 -13.71 8.30
N GLY A 264 -18.98 -14.54 8.67
CA GLY A 264 -19.09 -15.89 8.14
C GLY A 264 -19.30 -15.92 6.62
N LEU A 265 -20.16 -15.05 6.09
CA LEU A 265 -20.35 -14.89 4.63
C LEU A 265 -19.06 -14.42 3.94
N PHE A 266 -18.36 -13.45 4.55
CA PHE A 266 -17.07 -12.99 4.02
C PHE A 266 -16.04 -14.12 3.93
N LEU A 267 -15.90 -14.93 4.98
CA LEU A 267 -15.00 -16.09 5.00
C LEU A 267 -15.40 -17.15 3.98
N GLN A 268 -16.70 -17.43 3.84
CA GLN A 268 -17.18 -18.37 2.83
C GLN A 268 -16.72 -17.94 1.42
N CYS A 269 -16.90 -16.66 1.07
CA CYS A 269 -16.44 -16.13 -0.20
C CYS A 269 -14.92 -16.24 -0.37
N CYS A 270 -14.15 -15.99 0.70
CA CYS A 270 -12.69 -16.12 0.66
C CYS A 270 -12.24 -17.57 0.43
N ARG A 271 -12.89 -18.54 1.07
CA ARG A 271 -12.62 -19.98 0.87
C ARG A 271 -12.91 -20.41 -0.57
N GLU A 272 -14.08 -20.04 -1.10
CA GLU A 272 -14.45 -20.35 -2.50
C GLU A 272 -13.44 -19.80 -3.51
N VAL A 273 -12.84 -18.64 -3.23
CA VAL A 273 -11.79 -18.08 -4.09
C VAL A 273 -10.47 -18.79 -3.87
N ALA A 274 -10.11 -19.12 -2.63
CA ALA A 274 -8.87 -19.81 -2.28
C ALA A 274 -8.70 -21.14 -3.01
N GLU A 275 -9.80 -21.88 -3.22
CA GLU A 275 -9.80 -23.14 -4.00
C GLU A 275 -9.24 -22.99 -5.42
N LYS A 276 -9.33 -21.79 -6.02
CA LYS A 276 -8.81 -21.48 -7.35
C LYS A 276 -7.31 -21.19 -7.37
N TYR A 277 -6.66 -21.04 -6.21
CA TYR A 277 -5.27 -20.62 -6.05
C TYR A 277 -4.49 -21.58 -5.14
N SER A 278 -4.16 -22.77 -5.65
CA SER A 278 -3.43 -23.79 -4.89
C SER A 278 -1.98 -23.41 -4.53
N ASP A 279 -1.42 -22.40 -5.20
CA ASP A 279 -0.07 -21.88 -4.99
C ASP A 279 0.04 -20.86 -3.85
N ILE A 280 -1.10 -20.42 -3.29
CA ILE A 280 -1.18 -19.42 -2.24
C ILE A 280 -1.71 -20.06 -0.96
N VAL A 281 -0.96 -19.91 0.14
CA VAL A 281 -1.42 -20.35 1.45
C VAL A 281 -2.56 -19.44 1.91
N TYR A 282 -3.72 -20.02 2.19
CA TYR A 282 -4.87 -19.31 2.75
C TYR A 282 -4.99 -19.59 4.24
N GLU A 283 -5.17 -18.52 5.03
CA GLU A 283 -5.42 -18.63 6.48
C GLU A 283 -6.51 -17.66 6.93
N GLU A 284 -7.16 -17.99 8.05
CA GLU A 284 -8.21 -17.17 8.65
C GLU A 284 -7.77 -16.73 10.04
N VAL A 285 -7.78 -15.42 10.28
CA VAL A 285 -7.23 -14.84 11.50
C VAL A 285 -8.25 -13.91 12.12
N ILE A 286 -8.54 -14.14 13.40
CA ILE A 286 -9.41 -13.25 14.17
C ILE A 286 -8.69 -11.91 14.39
N ILE A 287 -9.39 -10.78 14.19
CA ILE A 287 -8.80 -9.43 14.23
C ILE A 287 -8.02 -9.10 15.49
N ASP A 288 -8.47 -9.55 16.66
CA ASP A 288 -7.75 -9.34 17.93
C ASP A 288 -6.38 -10.04 17.93
N ASN A 289 -6.34 -11.31 17.51
CA ASN A 289 -5.09 -12.03 17.35
C ASN A 289 -4.23 -11.41 16.24
N CYS A 290 -4.82 -10.95 15.15
CA CYS A 290 -4.10 -10.25 14.08
C CYS A 290 -3.38 -9.00 14.60
N CYS A 291 -4.08 -8.13 15.33
CA CYS A 291 -3.47 -6.93 15.93
C CYS A 291 -2.34 -7.29 16.91
N MET A 292 -2.54 -8.30 17.76
CA MET A 292 -1.51 -8.77 18.69
C MET A 292 -0.27 -9.30 17.95
N MET A 293 -0.47 -10.10 16.90
CA MET A 293 0.63 -10.66 16.11
C MET A 293 1.34 -9.60 15.29
N LEU A 294 0.65 -8.62 14.72
CA LEU A 294 1.25 -7.51 13.98
C LEU A 294 2.19 -6.68 14.85
N VAL A 295 1.81 -6.42 16.10
CA VAL A 295 2.64 -5.67 17.05
C VAL A 295 3.79 -6.51 17.60
N LYS A 296 3.65 -7.84 17.66
CA LYS A 296 4.69 -8.74 18.16
C LYS A 296 5.72 -9.10 17.09
N ASN A 297 5.27 -9.51 15.92
CA ASN A 297 6.09 -9.87 14.78
C ASN A 297 5.30 -9.68 13.46
N PRO A 298 5.42 -8.52 12.81
CA PRO A 298 4.70 -8.24 11.56
C PRO A 298 5.19 -9.06 10.36
N GLY A 299 6.39 -9.65 10.42
CA GLY A 299 6.90 -10.55 9.38
C GLY A 299 6.13 -11.87 9.28
N LEU A 300 5.22 -12.12 10.23
CA LEU A 300 4.25 -13.21 10.17
C LEU A 300 3.08 -12.94 9.23
N PHE A 301 3.01 -11.85 8.48
CA PHE A 301 1.94 -11.62 7.50
C PHE A 301 2.51 -11.23 6.14
N ASP A 302 1.72 -11.47 5.09
CA ASP A 302 2.11 -11.15 3.71
C ASP A 302 1.01 -10.29 3.06
N VAL A 303 -0.09 -10.89 2.60
CA VAL A 303 -1.28 -10.16 2.13
C VAL A 303 -2.44 -10.36 3.10
N LEU A 304 -3.02 -9.27 3.58
CA LEU A 304 -4.15 -9.28 4.51
C LEU A 304 -5.41 -8.78 3.77
N VAL A 305 -6.46 -9.60 3.70
CA VAL A 305 -7.75 -9.22 3.10
C VAL A 305 -8.82 -9.10 4.18
N MET A 306 -9.62 -8.03 4.15
CA MET A 306 -10.57 -7.78 5.25
C MET A 306 -11.76 -6.87 4.89
N PRO A 307 -12.87 -6.99 5.65
CA PRO A 307 -13.97 -6.03 5.65
C PRO A 307 -13.54 -4.60 5.99
N ASN A 308 -14.44 -3.66 5.71
CA ASN A 308 -14.15 -2.24 5.65
C ASN A 308 -13.58 -1.64 6.96
N LEU A 309 -14.24 -1.85 8.11
CA LEU A 309 -13.76 -1.29 9.38
C LEU A 309 -12.42 -1.87 9.82
N TYR A 310 -12.24 -3.18 9.68
CA TYR A 310 -10.99 -3.87 10.06
C TYR A 310 -9.84 -3.37 9.22
N GLY A 311 -10.10 -3.16 7.93
CA GLY A 311 -9.17 -2.55 6.99
C GLY A 311 -8.71 -1.17 7.42
N ASP A 312 -9.60 -0.34 7.95
CA ASP A 312 -9.22 0.99 8.41
C ASP A 312 -8.26 0.91 9.59
N ILE A 313 -8.64 0.15 10.61
CA ILE A 313 -7.89 0.01 11.86
C ILE A 313 -6.52 -0.64 11.61
N ILE A 314 -6.50 -1.79 10.93
CA ILE A 314 -5.26 -2.56 10.72
C ILE A 314 -4.29 -1.79 9.84
N SER A 315 -4.76 -1.14 8.78
CA SER A 315 -3.83 -0.42 7.90
C SER A 315 -3.22 0.82 8.55
N ASP A 316 -3.95 1.50 9.43
CA ASP A 316 -3.38 2.59 10.23
C ASP A 316 -2.44 2.06 11.33
N LEU A 317 -2.73 0.89 11.92
CA LEU A 317 -1.79 0.18 12.80
C LEU A 317 -0.50 -0.16 12.05
N CYS A 318 -0.59 -0.72 10.84
CA CYS A 318 0.56 -1.06 10.02
C CYS A 318 1.37 0.18 9.60
N ALA A 319 0.71 1.32 9.37
CA ALA A 319 1.40 2.59 9.17
C ALA A 319 2.24 2.98 10.39
N GLY A 320 1.70 2.79 11.60
CA GLY A 320 2.43 3.00 12.85
C GLY A 320 3.69 2.14 12.99
N LEU A 321 3.68 0.91 12.46
CA LEU A 321 4.85 0.02 12.50
C LEU A 321 6.04 0.57 11.71
N ILE A 322 5.78 1.31 10.63
CA ILE A 322 6.81 1.84 9.72
C ILE A 322 7.10 3.34 9.92
N GLY A 323 6.61 3.95 11.01
CA GLY A 323 6.91 5.35 11.35
C GLY A 323 5.77 6.35 11.12
N GLY A 324 4.58 5.89 10.77
CA GLY A 324 3.35 6.68 10.74
C GLY A 324 2.75 6.90 9.35
N LEU A 325 1.63 7.64 9.32
CA LEU A 325 0.81 7.84 8.13
C LEU A 325 1.50 8.62 6.99
N GLY A 326 2.55 9.40 7.31
CA GLY A 326 3.31 10.17 6.32
C GLY A 326 4.09 9.32 5.31
N LEU A 327 4.35 8.04 5.64
CA LEU A 327 5.20 7.13 4.85
C LEU A 327 4.39 6.03 4.14
N THR A 328 3.06 6.02 4.29
CA THR A 328 2.21 4.96 3.71
C THR A 328 1.50 5.42 2.43
N PRO A 329 1.89 4.89 1.26
CA PRO A 329 1.12 5.13 0.05
C PRO A 329 -0.23 4.39 0.14
N ARG A 330 -1.27 5.02 -0.40
CA ARG A 330 -2.62 4.44 -0.48
C ARG A 330 -3.12 4.49 -1.92
N THR A 331 -3.62 3.35 -2.40
CA THR A 331 -4.18 3.21 -3.75
C THR A 331 -5.57 2.59 -3.70
N TRP A 332 -6.50 3.11 -4.51
CA TRP A 332 -7.84 2.56 -4.67
C TRP A 332 -8.01 1.97 -6.07
N GLN A 333 -8.61 0.80 -6.18
CA GLN A 333 -8.72 0.09 -7.45
C GLN A 333 -10.11 -0.48 -7.68
N THR A 334 -10.51 -0.48 -8.96
CA THR A 334 -11.59 -1.29 -9.53
C THR A 334 -10.98 -2.44 -10.34
N LEU A 335 -11.28 -3.71 -10.04
CA LEU A 335 -11.25 -4.78 -11.05
C LEU A 335 -12.25 -4.42 -12.16
N GLN A 336 -11.81 -4.60 -13.40
CA GLN A 336 -12.75 -4.89 -14.47
C GLN A 336 -13.22 -6.34 -14.35
N PRO A 337 -14.47 -6.64 -14.73
CA PRO A 337 -14.91 -8.02 -14.95
C PRO A 337 -14.09 -8.63 -16.09
N PHE A 338 -13.70 -9.89 -15.91
CA PHE A 338 -13.06 -10.72 -16.91
C PHE A 338 -13.92 -10.76 -18.19
N CYS A 339 -13.36 -10.27 -19.30
CA CYS A 339 -13.66 -10.69 -20.66
C CYS A 339 -12.33 -10.74 -21.41
#